data_AF-A0A6G3Z4V9-F1
#
_entry.id   AF-A0A6G3Z4V9-F1
#
_cell.length_a   1.000
_cell.length_b   1.000
_cell.length_c   1.000
_cell.angle_alpha   90.00
_cell.angle_beta   90.00
_cell.angle_gamma   90.00
#
_symmetry.space_group_name_H-M   'P 1'
#
loop_
_entity.id
_entity.type
_entity.pdbx_description
1 polymer ?
#
loop_
_entity_poly.entity_id
_entity_poly.type
_entity_poly.pdbx_seq_one_letter_code
_entity_poly.pdbx_strand_id
1 'polypeptide(L)'
;MTQINTLEIPDELYTQIQGMALSQSRSINEQIVTLLQRALQVELQRQTQVRVLQEIHQARWTAPATVPDSVAILREIRGYDE
;
A
#
# COMPACT_ATOMS: atom_id res chain seq x y z
N MET A 1 15.37 10.89 -23.61
CA MET A 1 14.41 9.76 -23.58
C MET A 1 15.20 8.48 -23.72
N THR A 2 14.99 7.51 -22.84
CA THR A 2 15.65 6.20 -22.89
C THR A 2 14.70 5.22 -23.57
N GLN A 3 15.16 4.53 -24.62
CA GLN A 3 14.35 3.54 -25.34
C GLN A 3 14.58 2.15 -24.75
N ILE A 4 13.50 1.43 -24.44
CA ILE A 4 13.55 0.03 -24.01
C ILE A 4 13.22 -0.82 -25.23
N ASN A 5 14.24 -1.44 -25.84
CA ASN A 5 14.10 -2.14 -27.13
C ASN A 5 13.69 -3.61 -26.98
N THR A 6 13.77 -4.19 -25.79
CA THR A 6 13.46 -5.59 -25.51
C THR A 6 12.61 -5.68 -24.25
N LEU A 7 11.30 -5.52 -24.42
CA LEU A 7 10.31 -5.86 -23.39
C LEU A 7 9.61 -7.13 -23.85
N GLU A 8 9.96 -8.27 -23.27
CA GLU A 8 9.21 -9.51 -23.47
C GLU A 8 7.94 -9.42 -22.62
N ILE A 9 6.81 -9.16 -23.28
CA ILE A 9 5.50 -9.09 -22.66
C ILE A 9 4.77 -10.39 -23.02
N PRO A 10 4.27 -11.16 -22.04
CA PRO A 10 3.42 -12.32 -22.33
C PRO A 10 2.22 -11.94 -23.19
N ASP A 11 1.88 -12.77 -24.17
CA ASP A 11 0.83 -12.48 -25.16
C ASP A 11 -0.52 -12.12 -24.53
N GLU A 12 -0.86 -12.79 -23.42
CA GLU A 12 -2.07 -12.51 -22.66
C GLU A 12 -2.07 -11.08 -22.09
N LEU A 13 -0.94 -10.67 -21.50
CA LEU A 13 -0.78 -9.33 -20.94
C LEU A 13 -0.79 -8.27 -22.04
N TYR A 14 -0.14 -8.55 -23.17
CA TYR A 14 -0.18 -7.65 -24.33
C TYR A 14 -1.62 -7.44 -24.83
N THR A 15 -2.41 -8.51 -24.92
CA THR A 15 -3.82 -8.46 -25.35
C THR A 15 -4.66 -7.61 -24.39
N GLN A 16 -4.46 -7.75 -23.08
CA GLN A 16 -5.16 -6.92 -22.09
C GLN A 16 -4.79 -5.44 -22.23
N ILE A 17 -3.51 -5.13 -22.37
CA ILE A 17 -3.02 -3.75 -22.56
C ILE A 17 -3.59 -3.16 -23.86
N GLN A 18 -3.63 -3.94 -24.94
CA GLN A 18 -4.21 -3.53 -26.21
C GLN A 18 -5.70 -3.20 -26.06
N GLY A 19 -6.48 -4.04 -25.38
CA GLY A 19 -7.89 -3.77 -25.10
C GLY A 19 -8.10 -2.47 -24.30
N MET A 20 -7.25 -2.22 -23.30
CA MET A 20 -7.28 -0.96 -22.54
C MET A 20 -6.89 0.26 -23.37
N ALA A 21 -5.91 0.11 -24.26
CA ALA A 21 -5.46 1.18 -25.15
C ALA A 21 -6.59 1.57 -26.14
N LEU A 22 -7.25 0.57 -26.73
CA LEU A 22 -8.38 0.75 -27.64
C LEU A 22 -9.56 1.46 -26.96
N SER A 23 -9.93 1.04 -25.74
CA SER A 23 -11.05 1.67 -25.01
C SER A 23 -10.78 3.13 -24.63
N GLN A 24 -9.50 3.50 -24.49
CA GLN A 24 -9.08 4.86 -24.14
C GLN A 24 -8.64 5.69 -25.36
N SER A 25 -8.76 5.15 -26.58
CA SER A 25 -8.30 5.79 -27.82
C SER A 25 -6.83 6.21 -27.76
N ARG A 26 -5.98 5.38 -27.16
CA ARG A 26 -4.54 5.62 -26.98
C ARG A 26 -3.70 4.64 -27.77
N SER A 27 -2.47 5.02 -28.09
CA SER A 27 -1.51 4.06 -28.62
C SER A 27 -1.11 3.05 -27.53
N ILE A 28 -0.70 1.84 -27.94
CA ILE A 28 -0.25 0.80 -27.01
C ILE A 28 0.97 1.29 -26.21
N ASN A 29 1.93 1.95 -26.86
CA ASN A 29 3.11 2.49 -26.19
C ASN A 29 2.75 3.55 -25.14
N GLU A 30 1.82 4.45 -25.46
CA GLU A 30 1.33 5.45 -24.51
C GLU A 30 0.59 4.81 -23.33
N GLN A 31 -0.18 3.76 -23.58
CA GLN A 31 -0.85 2.99 -22.54
C GLN A 31 0.16 2.29 -21.63
N ILE A 32 1.21 1.68 -22.18
CA ILE A 32 2.30 1.05 -21.42
C ILE A 32 2.99 2.07 -20.51
N VAL A 33 3.35 3.23 -21.06
CA VAL A 33 3.97 4.31 -20.27
C VAL A 33 3.06 4.76 -19.14
N THR A 34 1.76 4.93 -19.41
CA THR A 34 0.76 5.31 -18.41
C THR A 34 0.66 4.28 -17.29
N LEU A 35 0.63 2.99 -17.63
CA LEU A 35 0.56 1.90 -16.65
C LEU A 35 1.82 1.85 -15.79
N LEU A 36 3.00 2.01 -16.39
CA LEU A 36 4.27 2.06 -15.65
C LEU A 36 4.34 3.23 -14.68
N GLN A 37 3.89 4.42 -15.10
CA GLN A 37 3.81 5.59 -14.22
C GLN A 37 2.89 5.35 -13.02
N ARG A 38 1.72 4.75 -13.24
CA ARG A 38 0.80 4.38 -12.15
C ARG A 38 1.39 3.34 -11.22
N ALA A 39 2.04 2.31 -11.77
CA ALA A 39 2.69 1.27 -10.98
C ALA A 39 3.78 1.86 -10.06
N LEU A 40 4.59 2.79 -10.59
CA LEU A 40 5.59 3.51 -9.78
C LEU A 40 4.98 4.33 -8.65
N GLN A 41 3.87 5.03 -8.92
CA GLN A 41 3.17 5.79 -7.88
C GLN A 41 2.61 4.89 -6.79
N VAL A 42 2.00 3.76 -7.15
CA VAL A 42 1.47 2.78 -6.19
C VAL A 42 2.60 2.21 -5.34
N GLU A 43 3.73 1.86 -5.96
CA GLU A 43 4.89 1.31 -5.23
C GLU A 43 5.49 2.35 -4.27
N LEU A 44 5.60 3.61 -4.68
CA LEU A 44 6.07 4.70 -3.82
C LEU A 44 5.12 4.92 -2.62
N GLN A 45 3.81 4.89 -2.86
CA GLN A 45 2.81 5.01 -1.80
C GLN A 45 2.89 3.82 -0.83
N ARG A 46 3.04 2.60 -1.33
CA ARG A 46 3.22 1.39 -0.52
C ARG A 46 4.44 1.51 0.40
N GLN A 47 5.58 1.93 -0.13
CA GLN A 47 6.80 2.12 0.68
C GLN A 47 6.62 3.19 1.76
N THR A 48 5.95 4.30 1.42
CA THR A 48 5.64 5.37 2.37
C THR A 48 4.72 4.86 3.48
N GLN A 49 3.67 4.13 3.13
CA GLN A 49 2.74 3.54 4.10
C GLN A 49 3.45 2.57 5.04
N VAL A 50 4.31 1.70 4.52
CA VAL A 50 5.10 0.77 5.33
C VAL A 50 5.99 1.52 6.32
N ARG A 51 6.67 2.59 5.89
CA ARG A 51 7.48 3.43 6.78
C ARG A 51 6.64 4.05 7.89
N VAL A 52 5.50 4.67 7.54
CA VAL A 52 4.60 5.30 8.53
C VAL A 52 4.10 4.28 9.56
N LEU A 53 3.73 3.07 9.12
CA LEU A 53 3.29 2.02 10.04
C LEU A 53 4.43 1.55 10.96
N GLN A 54 5.66 1.48 10.47
CA GLN A 54 6.84 1.17 11.29
C GLN A 54 7.11 2.26 12.32
N GLU A 55 7.02 3.54 11.93
CA GLU A 55 7.18 4.67 12.85
C GLU A 55 6.11 4.65 13.95
N ILE A 56 4.84 4.42 13.59
CA ILE A 56 3.75 4.26 14.56
C ILE A 56 4.04 3.08 15.50
N HIS A 57 4.51 1.95 14.98
CA HIS A 57 4.81 0.79 15.80
C HIS A 57 5.94 1.06 16.79
N GLN A 58 7.00 1.76 16.37
CA GLN A 58 8.12 2.13 17.24
C GLN A 58 7.76 3.23 18.25
N ALA A 59 6.91 4.17 17.85
CA ALA A 59 6.44 5.26 18.70
C ALA A 59 5.31 4.85 19.65
N ARG A 60 4.79 3.62 19.55
CA ARG A 60 3.81 3.12 20.52
C ARG A 60 4.44 3.08 21.89
N TRP A 61 3.93 3.95 22.75
CA TRP A 61 4.25 3.96 24.16
C TRP A 61 3.90 2.59 24.77
N THR A 62 4.90 1.94 25.35
CA THR A 62 4.72 0.76 26.16
C THR A 62 4.56 1.20 27.61
N ALA A 63 3.44 0.82 28.23
CA ALA A 63 3.24 1.10 29.64
C ALA A 63 4.33 0.39 30.47
N PRO A 64 5.02 1.10 31.38
CA PRO A 64 5.88 0.46 32.36
C PRO A 64 5.10 -0.60 33.14
N ALA A 65 5.76 -1.70 33.52
CA ALA A 65 5.13 -2.79 34.29
C ALA A 65 4.58 -2.35 35.67
N THR A 66 4.95 -1.15 36.12
CA THR A 66 4.46 -0.53 37.35
C THR A 66 3.13 0.19 37.19
N VAL A 67 2.61 0.35 35.96
CA VAL A 67 1.34 1.04 35.70
C VAL A 67 0.18 0.04 35.89
N PRO A 68 -0.80 0.35 36.75
CA PRO A 68 -1.97 -0.50 36.95
C PRO A 68 -2.76 -0.73 35.66
N ASP A 69 -3.37 -1.91 35.54
CA ASP A 69 -4.25 -2.20 34.40
C ASP A 69 -5.53 -1.35 34.47
N SER A 70 -5.62 -0.38 33.57
CA SER A 70 -6.79 0.49 33.43
C SER A 70 -8.09 -0.28 33.21
N VAL A 71 -8.05 -1.46 32.57
CA VAL A 71 -9.24 -2.28 32.33
C VAL A 71 -9.71 -2.92 33.63
N ALA A 72 -8.77 -3.42 34.45
CA ALA A 72 -9.08 -3.93 35.78
C ALA A 72 -9.71 -2.83 36.66
N ILE A 73 -9.11 -1.64 36.69
CA ILE A 73 -9.65 -0.49 37.45
C ILE A 73 -11.07 -0.12 36.99
N LEU A 74 -11.33 -0.11 35.68
CA LEU A 74 -12.65 0.23 35.14
C LEU A 74 -13.72 -0.84 35.43
N ARG A 75 -13.32 -2.11 35.58
CA ARG A 75 -14.23 -3.20 35.97
C ARG A 75 -14.62 -3.09 37.43
N GLU A 76 -13.65 -2.80 38.30
CA GLU A 76 -13.87 -2.54 39.72
C GLU A 76 -14.84 -1.36 39.91
N ILE A 77 -14.61 -0.23 39.24
CA ILE A 77 -15.48 0.96 39.32
C ILE A 77 -16.92 0.67 38.87
N ARG A 78 -17.10 -0.23 37.89
CA ARG A 78 -18.43 -0.59 37.38
C ARG A 78 -19.13 -1.66 38.21
N GLY A 79 -18.47 -2.21 39.24
CA GLY A 79 -19.03 -3.27 40.09
C GLY A 79 -19.13 -4.62 39.39
N TYR A 80 -18.23 -4.92 38.43
CA TYR A 80 -18.20 -6.24 37.78
C TYR A 80 -17.42 -7.30 38.57
N ASP A 81 -16.71 -6.90 39.62
CA ASP A 81 -15.86 -7.78 40.45
C ASP A 81 -16.49 -8.11 41.83
N GLU A 82 -17.77 -7.79 42.06
CA GLU A 82 -18.63 -8.28 43.16
C GLU A 82 -19.61 -9.36 42.67
#